data_AF-A0A350W2Y0-F1
#
_entry.id   AF-A0A350W2Y0-F1
#
_cell.length_a   1.000
_cell.length_b   1.000
_cell.length_c   1.000
_cell.angle_alpha   90.00
_cell.angle_beta   90.00
_cell.angle_gamma   90.00
#
_symmetry.space_group_name_H-M   'P 1'
#
loop_
_entity.id
_entity.type
_entity.pdbx_description
1 polymer ?
#
loop_
_entity_poly.entity_id
_entity_poly.type
_entity_poly.pdbx_seq_one_letter_code
_entity_poly.pdbx_strand_id
1 'polypeptide(L)'
;LIGSVKRHLQSEVPLGVFLSSGLDSTSIVAMMGKLGQTTKTYTIGYENGKTYNEIDEAKIVAKKYNTIHSDCILKPKQVEEFLPEIIRHLAEPHGDWTQVALYYLSKQSKKDITVVLSGAGGDELFAGYPTLTASKIANLYNKLPKAVKSFVKYTVNKLPTCYNRLSFDFKAKSFISGSDMPAENAHLKYKEIFSDDERQKILYNILEQNPFDVYKQHLKNVADEKLLNRLLYLDLNVFLPDCVLQVTDMATIMNSQECRVPFLDLEMINLSEKIPVDLKLRGLTTKYILRKALKEFLPDEIAKLPKKGLAMPTSFWLQNELKKFTDEIISEAESRNRGMFNFNYIKQIQREHTEGKRDNTRKITCLISFFLWQKFYQ
;
A
#
# COMPACT_ATOMS: atom_id res chain seq x y z
N LEU A 1 -17.46 6.25 14.45
CA LEU A 1 -16.07 6.72 14.47
C LEU A 1 -15.69 7.42 15.77
N ILE A 2 -16.40 8.47 16.21
CA ILE A 2 -16.10 9.16 17.50
C ILE A 2 -16.03 8.17 18.68
N GLY A 3 -17.03 7.30 18.82
CA GLY A 3 -17.05 6.28 19.90
C GLY A 3 -15.87 5.31 19.84
N SER A 4 -15.53 4.81 18.64
CA SER A 4 -14.34 3.99 18.42
C SER A 4 -13.06 4.73 18.82
N VAL A 5 -12.85 5.96 18.34
CA VAL A 5 -11.67 6.75 18.73
C VAL A 5 -11.62 6.95 20.25
N LYS A 6 -12.75 7.29 20.89
CA LYS A 6 -12.82 7.43 22.36
C LYS A 6 -12.35 6.18 23.10
N ARG A 7 -12.70 4.97 22.63
CA ARG A 7 -12.21 3.71 23.21
C ARG A 7 -10.70 3.53 23.01
N HIS A 8 -10.19 3.85 21.83
CA HIS A 8 -8.77 3.73 21.51
C HIS A 8 -7.89 4.80 22.18
N LEU A 9 -8.47 5.82 22.80
CA LEU A 9 -7.77 6.83 23.59
C LEU A 9 -7.54 6.43 25.06
N GLN A 10 -8.07 5.29 25.52
CA GLN A 10 -7.83 4.78 26.87
C GLN A 10 -6.35 4.38 27.00
N SER A 11 -5.54 5.24 27.62
CA SER A 11 -4.08 5.04 27.75
C SER A 11 -3.55 5.87 28.92
N GLU A 12 -2.65 5.27 29.71
CA GLU A 12 -1.89 5.97 30.75
C GLU A 12 -0.56 6.53 30.23
N VAL A 13 -0.19 6.17 29.00
CA VAL A 13 1.03 6.63 28.31
C VAL A 13 0.69 7.58 27.16
N PRO A 14 1.63 8.47 26.77
CA PRO A 14 1.38 9.43 25.69
C PRO A 14 1.03 8.75 24.36
N LEU A 15 0.04 9.32 23.67
CA LEU A 15 -0.45 8.83 22.39
C LEU A 15 -0.38 9.89 21.29
N GLY A 16 -0.38 9.42 20.04
CA GLY A 16 -0.42 10.28 18.87
C GLY A 16 -1.02 9.59 17.65
N VAL A 17 -0.86 10.20 16.48
CA VAL A 17 -1.41 9.71 15.21
C VAL A 17 -0.35 9.72 14.12
N PHE A 18 -0.27 8.65 13.35
CA PHE A 18 0.40 8.69 12.06
C PHE A 18 -0.50 9.42 11.07
N LEU A 19 -0.11 10.65 10.73
CA LEU A 19 -0.87 11.55 9.90
C LEU A 19 -0.40 11.46 8.45
N SER A 20 -1.30 11.00 7.59
CA SER A 20 -1.18 11.19 6.14
C SER A 20 -2.11 12.31 5.67
N SER A 21 -1.99 12.74 4.41
CA SER A 21 -2.97 13.64 3.78
C SER A 21 -4.29 12.94 3.41
N GLY A 22 -4.43 11.66 3.76
CA GLY A 22 -5.60 10.85 3.50
C GLY A 22 -6.79 11.16 4.41
N LEU A 23 -7.96 10.76 3.92
CA LEU A 23 -9.25 10.87 4.61
C LEU A 23 -9.24 10.19 5.99
N ASP A 24 -8.61 9.02 6.09
CA ASP A 24 -8.72 8.14 7.26
C ASP A 24 -7.95 8.69 8.45
N SER A 25 -6.65 9.00 8.30
CA SER A 25 -5.85 9.61 9.36
C SER A 25 -6.36 11.00 9.75
N THR A 26 -6.81 11.80 8.77
CA THR A 26 -7.42 13.11 9.05
C THR A 26 -8.68 12.96 9.90
N SER A 27 -9.50 11.94 9.63
CA SER A 27 -10.70 11.68 10.42
C SER A 27 -10.39 11.32 11.87
N ILE A 28 -9.31 10.57 12.12
CA ILE A 28 -8.87 10.22 13.47
C ILE A 28 -8.47 11.48 14.23
N VAL A 29 -7.60 12.32 13.65
CA VAL A 29 -7.19 13.61 14.24
C VAL A 29 -8.40 14.49 14.52
N ALA A 30 -9.34 14.55 13.57
CA ALA A 30 -10.57 15.32 13.73
C ALA A 30 -11.43 14.84 14.90
N MET A 31 -11.59 13.52 15.06
CA MET A 31 -12.37 12.95 16.15
C MET A 31 -11.65 13.15 17.49
N MET A 32 -10.32 13.06 17.54
CA MET A 32 -9.53 13.35 18.73
C MET A 32 -9.67 14.81 19.16
N GLY A 33 -9.59 15.75 18.22
CA GLY A 33 -9.85 17.17 18.48
C GLY A 33 -11.25 17.44 19.03
N LYS A 34 -12.27 16.75 18.49
CA LYS A 34 -13.65 16.83 19.00
C LYS A 34 -13.80 16.28 20.43
N LEU A 35 -12.95 15.34 20.82
CA LEU A 35 -12.89 14.77 22.16
C LEU A 35 -11.99 15.60 23.11
N GLY A 36 -11.51 16.77 22.68
CA GLY A 36 -10.69 17.68 23.48
C GLY A 36 -9.24 17.23 23.64
N GLN A 37 -8.74 16.31 22.81
CA GLN A 37 -7.37 15.80 22.91
C GLN A 37 -6.39 16.65 22.10
N THR A 38 -5.38 17.20 22.78
CA THR A 38 -4.19 17.77 22.11
C THR A 38 -3.39 16.63 21.49
N THR A 39 -3.42 16.56 20.16
CA THR A 39 -2.88 15.40 19.43
C THR A 39 -1.45 15.67 18.97
N LYS A 40 -0.53 14.74 19.21
CA LYS A 40 0.78 14.70 18.53
C LYS A 40 0.61 13.96 17.21
N THR A 41 1.11 14.53 16.12
CA THR A 41 0.94 13.98 14.76
C THR A 41 2.29 13.87 14.07
N TYR A 42 2.53 12.74 13.40
CA TYR A 42 3.78 12.47 12.70
C TYR A 42 3.49 12.14 11.25
N THR A 43 4.12 12.87 10.33
CA THR A 43 4.01 12.62 8.89
C THR A 43 5.33 12.15 8.35
N ILE A 44 5.29 11.06 7.58
CA ILE A 44 6.46 10.61 6.82
C ILE A 44 6.60 11.44 5.54
N GLY A 45 7.83 11.83 5.23
CA GLY A 45 8.21 12.32 3.91
C GLY A 45 9.54 11.74 3.48
N TYR A 46 9.93 12.10 2.26
CA TYR A 46 11.04 11.49 1.56
C TYR A 46 11.93 12.56 0.95
N GLU A 47 13.25 12.39 1.11
CA GLU A 47 14.24 13.22 0.43
C GLU A 47 14.09 13.03 -1.09
N ASN A 48 13.97 14.15 -1.82
CA ASN A 48 13.65 14.17 -3.26
C ASN A 48 12.32 13.45 -3.62
N GLY A 49 11.40 13.33 -2.66
CA GLY A 49 10.15 12.58 -2.79
C GLY A 49 9.15 13.11 -3.81
N LYS A 50 9.25 14.35 -4.28
CA LYS A 50 8.31 14.96 -5.27
C LYS A 50 6.85 14.58 -4.99
N THR A 51 6.19 13.83 -5.90
CA THR A 51 4.79 13.41 -5.82
C THR A 51 4.46 12.40 -4.71
N TYR A 52 5.49 11.88 -4.03
CA TYR A 52 5.35 10.92 -2.93
C TYR A 52 5.21 11.62 -1.57
N ASN A 53 5.61 12.89 -1.45
CA ASN A 53 5.47 13.64 -0.20
C ASN A 53 4.04 14.12 0.02
N GLU A 54 3.59 14.04 1.27
CA GLU A 54 2.26 14.47 1.73
C GLU A 54 2.37 15.47 2.91
N ILE A 55 3.57 15.97 3.18
CA ILE A 55 3.89 16.84 4.32
C ILE A 55 3.07 18.12 4.27
N ASP A 56 3.05 18.79 3.13
CA ASP A 56 2.39 20.10 3.00
C ASP A 56 0.89 19.97 3.21
N GLU A 57 0.27 18.90 2.70
CA GLU A 57 -1.14 18.63 2.94
C GLU A 57 -1.40 18.20 4.40
N ALA A 58 -0.51 17.41 5.02
CA ALA A 58 -0.64 17.06 6.43
C ALA A 58 -0.56 18.29 7.36
N LYS A 59 0.25 19.30 7.01
CA LYS A 59 0.33 20.58 7.74
C LYS A 59 -0.99 21.35 7.73
N ILE A 60 -1.79 21.24 6.67
CA ILE A 60 -3.13 21.85 6.62
C ILE A 60 -4.02 21.23 7.71
N VAL A 61 -3.99 19.90 7.85
CA VAL A 61 -4.73 19.19 8.90
C VAL A 61 -4.22 19.55 10.28
N ALA A 62 -2.89 19.56 10.46
CA ALA A 62 -2.25 19.92 11.72
C ALA A 62 -2.64 21.33 12.19
N LYS A 63 -2.65 22.30 11.27
CA LYS A 63 -3.08 23.68 11.54
C LYS A 63 -4.56 23.76 11.91
N LYS A 64 -5.45 23.05 11.19
CA LYS A 64 -6.89 23.05 11.46
C LYS A 64 -7.21 22.54 12.86
N TYR A 65 -6.48 21.52 13.33
CA TYR A 65 -6.72 20.85 14.62
C TYR A 65 -5.72 21.23 15.71
N ASN A 66 -4.87 22.23 15.47
CA ASN A 66 -3.84 22.70 16.39
C ASN A 66 -2.99 21.56 17.00
N THR A 67 -2.57 20.61 16.17
CA THR A 67 -1.79 19.45 16.61
C THR A 67 -0.32 19.80 16.77
N ILE A 68 0.38 19.12 17.68
CA ILE A 68 1.85 19.18 17.76
C ILE A 68 2.41 18.29 16.65
N HIS A 69 2.85 18.91 15.55
CA HIS A 69 3.19 18.23 14.30
C HIS A 69 4.70 18.03 14.11
N SER A 70 5.09 16.84 13.66
CA SER A 70 6.47 16.50 13.33
C SER A 70 6.59 15.87 11.94
N ASP A 71 7.41 16.50 11.09
CA ASP A 71 7.80 15.96 9.78
C ASP A 71 8.97 14.98 9.96
N CYS A 72 8.82 13.74 9.49
CA CYS A 72 9.84 12.71 9.55
C CYS A 72 10.39 12.46 8.14
N ILE A 73 11.58 12.98 7.81
CA ILE A 73 12.16 12.86 6.46
C ILE A 73 13.05 11.62 6.36
N LEU A 74 12.59 10.61 5.61
CA LEU A 74 13.36 9.42 5.26
C LEU A 74 14.27 9.70 4.06
N LYS A 75 15.53 9.29 4.16
CA LYS A 75 16.52 9.37 3.08
C LYS A 75 16.91 7.98 2.60
N PRO A 76 17.48 7.86 1.39
CA PRO A 76 17.94 6.58 0.84
C PRO A 76 18.89 5.82 1.78
N LYS A 77 19.83 6.51 2.41
CA LYS A 77 20.80 5.88 3.32
C LYS A 77 20.15 5.12 4.47
N GLN A 78 19.03 5.61 4.99
CA GLN A 78 18.27 4.90 6.03
C GLN A 78 17.58 3.65 5.49
N VAL A 79 17.27 3.58 4.19
CA VAL A 79 16.79 2.34 3.57
C VAL A 79 17.88 1.29 3.57
N GLU A 80 19.11 1.65 3.21
CA GLU A 80 20.27 0.73 3.25
C GLU A 80 20.52 0.21 4.67
N GLU A 81 20.38 1.08 5.67
CA GLU A 81 20.59 0.76 7.08
C GLU A 81 19.48 -0.13 7.64
N PHE A 82 18.22 0.25 7.45
CA PHE A 82 17.10 -0.38 8.15
C PHE A 82 16.53 -1.59 7.41
N LEU A 83 16.60 -1.64 6.07
CA LEU A 83 15.96 -2.74 5.32
C LEU A 83 16.52 -4.12 5.71
N PRO A 84 17.84 -4.36 5.81
CA PRO A 84 18.37 -5.64 6.25
C PRO A 84 17.96 -5.99 7.68
N GLU A 85 17.87 -4.99 8.56
CA GLU A 85 17.43 -5.20 9.95
C GLU A 85 15.95 -5.57 10.02
N ILE A 86 15.08 -4.86 9.31
CA ILE A 86 13.64 -5.14 9.28
C ILE A 86 13.37 -6.55 8.73
N ILE A 87 14.02 -6.94 7.63
CA ILE A 87 13.84 -8.28 7.05
C ILE A 87 14.30 -9.39 8.00
N ARG A 88 15.37 -9.15 8.77
CA ARG A 88 15.81 -10.10 9.81
C ARG A 88 14.81 -10.23 10.96
N HIS A 89 13.94 -9.27 11.20
CA HIS A 89 12.91 -9.37 12.25
C HIS A 89 11.58 -9.90 11.70
N LEU A 90 11.30 -9.71 10.42
CA LEU A 90 10.07 -10.19 9.78
C LEU A 90 9.97 -11.71 9.72
N ALA A 91 11.09 -12.44 9.75
CA ALA A 91 11.16 -13.89 9.60
C ALA A 91 10.56 -14.47 8.30
N GLU A 92 10.01 -13.63 7.43
CA GLU A 92 9.54 -13.95 6.09
C GLU A 92 9.94 -12.88 5.07
N PRO A 93 10.06 -13.23 3.77
CA PRO A 93 10.46 -12.28 2.74
C PRO A 93 9.28 -11.37 2.34
N HIS A 94 9.24 -10.14 2.87
CA HIS A 94 8.23 -9.14 2.50
C HIS A 94 8.75 -8.10 1.49
N GLY A 95 8.13 -8.03 0.31
CA GLY A 95 8.61 -7.24 -0.84
C GLY A 95 8.20 -5.75 -0.88
N ASP A 96 7.36 -5.29 0.05
CA ASP A 96 6.94 -3.90 0.14
C ASP A 96 7.88 -3.09 1.05
N TRP A 97 8.66 -2.20 0.44
CA TRP A 97 9.61 -1.38 1.19
C TRP A 97 8.96 -0.26 2.00
N THR A 98 7.66 0.00 1.86
CA THR A 98 6.96 0.99 2.71
C THR A 98 7.05 0.65 4.20
N GLN A 99 7.36 -0.60 4.56
CA GLN A 99 7.73 -1.01 5.90
C GLN A 99 8.91 -0.22 6.49
N VAL A 100 9.88 0.19 5.66
CA VAL A 100 11.02 1.02 6.08
C VAL A 100 10.55 2.41 6.48
N ALA A 101 9.60 2.97 5.72
CA ALA A 101 9.00 4.26 5.99
C ALA A 101 8.19 4.24 7.30
N LEU A 102 7.43 3.18 7.53
CA LEU A 102 6.68 2.98 8.80
C LEU A 102 7.63 2.75 9.98
N TYR A 103 8.67 1.94 9.81
CA TYR A 103 9.68 1.71 10.85
C TYR A 103 10.37 3.01 11.23
N TYR A 104 10.79 3.82 10.24
CA TYR A 104 11.41 5.11 10.52
C TYR A 104 10.45 6.08 11.20
N LEU A 105 9.20 6.15 10.74
CA LEU A 105 8.16 6.98 11.35
C LEU A 105 7.90 6.58 12.81
N SER A 106 7.81 5.27 13.08
CA SER A 106 7.69 4.74 14.44
C SER A 106 8.92 5.08 15.28
N LYS A 107 10.13 4.84 14.78
CA LYS A 107 11.40 5.18 15.45
C LYS A 107 11.50 6.66 15.81
N GLN A 108 11.01 7.56 14.95
CA GLN A 108 10.98 9.00 15.27
C GLN A 108 9.92 9.32 16.32
N SER A 109 8.70 8.81 16.16
CA SER A 109 7.60 9.13 17.07
C SER A 109 7.72 8.50 18.45
N LYS A 110 8.41 7.36 18.58
CA LYS A 110 8.59 6.65 19.85
C LYS A 110 9.28 7.51 20.93
N LYS A 111 10.04 8.50 20.50
CA LYS A 111 10.70 9.50 21.36
C LYS A 111 9.71 10.27 22.22
N ASP A 112 8.48 10.51 21.71
CA ASP A 112 7.49 11.33 22.41
C ASP A 112 6.14 10.65 22.65
N ILE A 113 5.86 9.51 22.01
CA ILE A 113 4.61 8.72 22.18
C ILE A 113 4.89 7.21 22.29
N THR A 114 4.06 6.49 23.04
CA THR A 114 4.14 5.03 23.18
C THR A 114 3.00 4.32 22.45
N VAL A 115 1.87 5.00 22.26
CA VAL A 115 0.70 4.49 21.52
C VAL A 115 0.47 5.36 20.30
N VAL A 116 0.21 4.75 19.14
CA VAL A 116 -0.11 5.48 17.91
C VAL A 116 -1.40 4.97 17.30
N LEU A 117 -2.27 5.89 16.86
CA LEU A 117 -3.46 5.56 16.10
C LEU A 117 -3.18 5.65 14.59
N SER A 118 -3.61 4.66 13.84
CA SER A 118 -3.49 4.55 12.38
C SER A 118 -4.86 4.50 11.69
N GLY A 119 -4.93 5.02 10.47
CA GLY A 119 -6.12 4.99 9.62
C GLY A 119 -6.36 3.66 8.88
N ALA A 120 -5.59 2.61 9.18
CA ALA A 120 -5.74 1.29 8.54
C ALA A 120 -7.15 0.72 8.75
N GLY A 121 -7.69 0.01 7.75
CA GLY A 121 -9.07 -0.48 7.73
C GLY A 121 -10.07 0.47 7.05
N GLY A 122 -9.74 1.76 6.91
CA GLY A 122 -10.63 2.74 6.29
C GLY A 122 -10.84 2.50 4.78
N ASP A 123 -9.85 1.92 4.09
CA ASP A 123 -9.95 1.60 2.66
C ASP A 123 -10.83 0.37 2.41
N GLU A 124 -10.66 -0.65 3.24
CA GLU A 124 -11.31 -1.96 3.19
C GLU A 124 -12.78 -1.86 3.58
N LEU A 125 -13.11 -1.04 4.59
CA LEU A 125 -14.49 -0.88 5.03
C LEU A 125 -15.30 0.04 4.09
N PHE A 126 -14.67 1.04 3.47
CA PHE A 126 -15.38 2.10 2.73
C PHE A 126 -15.00 2.20 1.25
N ALA A 127 -14.45 1.14 0.65
CA ALA A 127 -14.13 1.07 -0.78
C ALA A 127 -13.16 2.17 -1.24
N GLY A 128 -11.96 2.17 -0.66
CA GLY A 128 -10.93 3.18 -0.90
C GLY A 128 -9.97 2.92 -2.06
N TYR A 129 -9.82 1.65 -2.47
CA TYR A 129 -8.80 1.27 -3.45
C TYR A 129 -9.20 1.54 -4.91
N PRO A 130 -8.26 1.99 -5.76
CA PRO A 130 -8.50 2.16 -7.19
C PRO A 130 -8.83 0.87 -7.94
N THR A 131 -8.46 -0.30 -7.42
CA THR A 131 -8.82 -1.60 -8.02
C THR A 131 -10.34 -1.81 -8.01
N LEU A 132 -11.05 -1.23 -7.03
CA LEU A 132 -12.50 -1.29 -6.94
C LEU A 132 -13.17 -0.43 -8.01
N THR A 133 -12.61 0.74 -8.35
CA THR A 133 -13.10 1.55 -9.49
C THR A 133 -12.77 0.89 -10.82
N ALA A 134 -11.60 0.24 -10.91
CA ALA A 134 -11.21 -0.55 -12.09
C ALA A 134 -12.22 -1.65 -12.40
N SER A 135 -12.82 -2.31 -11.40
CA SER A 135 -13.88 -3.31 -11.63
C SER A 135 -15.11 -2.74 -12.37
N LYS A 136 -15.52 -1.51 -12.05
CA LYS A 136 -16.63 -0.83 -12.74
C LYS A 136 -16.27 -0.46 -14.17
N ILE A 137 -15.03 0.00 -14.39
CA ILE A 137 -14.51 0.31 -15.72
C ILE A 137 -14.39 -0.98 -16.55
N ALA A 138 -13.94 -2.09 -15.96
CA ALA A 138 -13.82 -3.39 -16.61
C ALA A 138 -15.17 -3.89 -17.13
N ASN A 139 -16.26 -3.69 -16.40
CA ASN A 139 -17.61 -4.07 -16.87
C ASN A 139 -18.01 -3.33 -18.17
N LEU A 140 -17.65 -2.05 -18.30
CA LEU A 140 -17.89 -1.28 -19.53
C LEU A 140 -16.92 -1.69 -20.64
N TYR A 141 -15.63 -1.80 -20.32
CA TYR A 141 -14.57 -2.23 -21.23
C TYR A 141 -14.87 -3.61 -21.82
N ASN A 142 -15.45 -4.52 -21.03
CA ASN A 142 -15.72 -5.88 -21.47
C ASN A 142 -16.81 -6.00 -22.53
N LYS A 143 -17.64 -4.97 -22.70
CA LYS A 143 -18.64 -4.86 -23.76
C LYS A 143 -18.07 -4.40 -25.11
N LEU A 144 -16.81 -3.96 -25.15
CA LEU A 144 -16.17 -3.49 -26.38
C LEU A 144 -15.84 -4.66 -27.34
N PRO A 145 -15.89 -4.45 -28.66
CA PRO A 145 -15.45 -5.45 -29.64
C PRO A 145 -13.97 -5.82 -29.49
N LYS A 146 -13.62 -7.07 -29.84
CA LYS A 146 -12.24 -7.59 -29.72
C LYS A 146 -11.20 -6.70 -30.43
N ALA A 147 -11.51 -6.16 -31.60
CA ALA A 147 -10.61 -5.27 -32.35
C ALA A 147 -10.25 -4.00 -31.55
N VAL A 148 -11.25 -3.40 -30.90
CA VAL A 148 -11.05 -2.21 -30.05
C VAL A 148 -10.21 -2.57 -28.83
N LYS A 149 -10.51 -3.70 -28.17
CA LYS A 149 -9.71 -4.18 -27.04
C LYS A 149 -8.24 -4.39 -27.45
N SER A 150 -7.99 -5.08 -28.56
CA SER A 150 -6.62 -5.32 -29.07
C SER A 150 -5.88 -4.01 -29.36
N PHE A 151 -6.56 -3.01 -29.94
CA PHE A 151 -5.98 -1.70 -30.16
C PHE A 151 -5.65 -0.96 -28.85
N VAL A 152 -6.54 -1.01 -27.86
CA VAL A 152 -6.28 -0.45 -26.53
C VAL A 152 -5.09 -1.14 -25.86
N LYS A 153 -5.03 -2.48 -25.90
CA LYS A 153 -3.88 -3.24 -25.36
C LYS A 153 -2.57 -2.81 -26.01
N TYR A 154 -2.54 -2.71 -27.33
CA TYR A 154 -1.36 -2.30 -28.08
C TYR A 154 -0.90 -0.89 -27.71
N THR A 155 -1.82 0.07 -27.62
CA THR A 155 -1.50 1.46 -27.28
C THR A 155 -1.04 1.60 -25.83
N VAL A 156 -1.71 0.95 -24.87
CA VAL A 156 -1.33 0.95 -23.45
C VAL A 156 0.07 0.36 -23.23
N ASN A 157 0.41 -0.72 -23.94
CA ASN A 157 1.74 -1.34 -23.84
C ASN A 157 2.86 -0.45 -24.40
N LYS A 158 2.53 0.58 -25.20
CA LYS A 158 3.48 1.57 -25.73
C LYS A 158 3.59 2.84 -24.89
N LEU A 159 2.76 3.00 -23.85
CA LEU A 159 2.82 4.21 -23.02
C LEU A 159 4.20 4.34 -22.36
N PRO A 160 4.79 5.55 -22.38
CA PRO A 160 6.07 5.81 -21.75
C PRO A 160 5.98 5.53 -20.25
N THR A 161 7.07 5.02 -19.69
CA THR A 161 7.17 4.73 -18.26
C THR A 161 7.23 6.04 -17.47
N CYS A 162 6.33 6.21 -16.51
CA CYS A 162 6.36 7.34 -15.59
C CYS A 162 6.54 6.85 -14.15
N TYR A 163 7.56 7.38 -13.47
CA TYR A 163 7.90 7.01 -12.08
C TYR A 163 7.13 7.81 -11.03
N ASN A 164 6.15 8.61 -11.44
CA ASN A 164 5.26 9.27 -10.51
C ASN A 164 4.39 8.24 -9.79
N ARG A 165 4.03 8.56 -8.55
CA ARG A 165 3.21 7.70 -7.71
C ARG A 165 1.90 7.30 -8.40
N LEU A 166 1.67 6.00 -8.54
CA LEU A 166 0.47 5.44 -9.18
C LEU A 166 0.14 6.16 -10.50
N SER A 167 1.14 6.29 -11.37
CA SER A 167 1.06 6.93 -12.68
C SER A 167 -0.04 6.33 -13.56
N PHE A 168 -0.48 7.11 -14.56
CA PHE A 168 -1.50 6.64 -15.50
C PHE A 168 -1.04 5.42 -16.28
N ASP A 169 0.22 5.38 -16.74
CA ASP A 169 0.74 4.24 -17.50
C ASP A 169 0.77 2.97 -16.66
N PHE A 170 1.17 3.07 -15.38
CA PHE A 170 1.13 1.94 -14.44
C PHE A 170 -0.30 1.42 -14.25
N LYS A 171 -1.26 2.31 -14.00
CA LYS A 171 -2.68 1.95 -13.83
C LYS A 171 -3.25 1.31 -15.10
N ALA A 172 -2.96 1.87 -16.27
CA ALA A 172 -3.46 1.37 -17.54
C ALA A 172 -2.88 -0.01 -17.88
N LYS A 173 -1.56 -0.19 -17.73
CA LYS A 173 -0.88 -1.48 -17.96
C LYS A 173 -1.40 -2.56 -17.00
N SER A 174 -1.56 -2.22 -15.71
CA SER A 174 -2.14 -3.11 -14.70
C SER A 174 -3.61 -3.43 -15.02
N PHE A 175 -4.40 -2.45 -15.41
CA PHE A 175 -5.80 -2.68 -15.79
C PHE A 175 -5.91 -3.67 -16.96
N ILE A 176 -5.11 -3.46 -18.01
CA ILE A 176 -5.14 -4.30 -19.20
C ILE A 176 -4.73 -5.74 -18.91
N SER A 177 -3.74 -5.97 -18.02
CA SER A 177 -3.28 -7.32 -17.68
C SER A 177 -4.37 -8.18 -17.03
N GLY A 178 -5.31 -7.58 -16.30
CA GLY A 178 -6.44 -8.28 -15.68
C GLY A 178 -7.78 -8.10 -16.37
N SER A 179 -7.90 -7.19 -17.35
CA SER A 179 -9.20 -6.74 -17.88
C SER A 179 -10.10 -7.83 -18.50
N ASP A 180 -9.50 -8.90 -19.04
CA ASP A 180 -10.25 -10.03 -19.63
C ASP A 180 -10.58 -11.15 -18.63
N MET A 181 -10.16 -11.00 -17.37
CA MET A 181 -10.45 -11.97 -16.30
C MET A 181 -11.80 -11.66 -15.61
N PRO A 182 -12.40 -12.64 -14.93
CA PRO A 182 -13.45 -12.37 -13.95
C PRO A 182 -13.00 -11.28 -12.96
N ALA A 183 -13.93 -10.44 -12.50
CA ALA A 183 -13.60 -9.22 -11.75
C ALA A 183 -12.84 -9.50 -10.45
N GLU A 184 -13.13 -10.62 -9.80
CA GLU A 184 -12.45 -11.11 -8.60
C GLU A 184 -10.98 -11.43 -8.92
N ASN A 185 -10.72 -12.18 -9.99
CA ASN A 185 -9.35 -12.49 -10.43
C ASN A 185 -8.62 -11.23 -10.91
N ALA A 186 -9.32 -10.33 -11.61
CA ALA A 186 -8.76 -9.07 -12.08
C ALA A 186 -8.29 -8.19 -10.91
N HIS A 187 -9.10 -8.10 -9.84
CA HIS A 187 -8.76 -7.34 -8.63
C HIS A 187 -7.44 -7.81 -7.99
N LEU A 188 -7.17 -9.11 -8.07
CA LEU A 188 -5.91 -9.71 -7.59
C LEU A 188 -4.78 -9.49 -8.60
N LYS A 189 -5.06 -9.68 -9.90
CA LYS A 189 -4.09 -9.50 -10.98
C LYS A 189 -3.50 -8.10 -11.01
N TYR A 190 -4.29 -7.08 -10.65
CA TYR A 190 -3.82 -5.69 -10.52
C TYR A 190 -2.76 -5.50 -9.43
N LYS A 191 -2.66 -6.42 -8.47
CA LYS A 191 -1.69 -6.40 -7.38
C LYS A 191 -0.52 -7.36 -7.63
N GLU A 192 -0.54 -8.15 -8.70
CA GLU A 192 0.54 -9.08 -9.05
C GLU A 192 1.89 -8.35 -9.24
N ILE A 193 3.00 -9.01 -8.87
CA ILE A 193 4.36 -8.49 -9.04
C ILE A 193 5.05 -9.15 -10.24
N PHE A 194 5.03 -10.49 -10.26
CA PHE A 194 5.54 -11.31 -11.36
C PHE A 194 4.39 -12.08 -11.99
N SER A 195 4.23 -11.93 -13.30
CA SER A 195 3.30 -12.77 -14.07
C SER A 195 3.80 -14.20 -14.18
N ASP A 196 2.91 -15.13 -14.53
CA ASP A 196 3.24 -16.56 -14.72
C ASP A 196 4.43 -16.78 -15.66
N ASP A 197 4.45 -16.07 -16.80
CA ASP A 197 5.55 -16.12 -17.77
C ASP A 197 6.87 -15.60 -17.19
N GLU A 198 6.82 -14.63 -16.28
CA GLU A 198 8.00 -14.07 -15.64
C GLU A 198 8.51 -14.96 -14.52
N ARG A 199 7.60 -15.63 -13.80
CA ARG A 199 7.96 -16.69 -12.83
C ARG A 199 8.75 -17.80 -13.52
N GLN A 200 8.35 -18.19 -14.73
CA GLN A 200 9.07 -19.21 -15.53
C GLN A 200 10.43 -18.74 -16.04
N LYS A 201 10.59 -17.43 -16.27
CA LYS A 201 11.87 -16.86 -16.69
C LYS A 201 12.84 -16.69 -15.52
N ILE A 202 12.33 -16.52 -14.31
CA ILE A 202 13.14 -16.19 -13.13
C ILE A 202 13.56 -17.41 -12.30
N LEU A 203 12.71 -18.44 -12.20
CA LEU A 203 12.97 -19.66 -11.42
C LEU A 203 13.21 -20.84 -12.37
N TYR A 204 14.25 -21.65 -12.09
CA TYR A 204 14.48 -22.89 -12.84
C TYR A 204 13.51 -24.02 -12.46
N ASN A 205 13.08 -24.05 -11.19
CA ASN A 205 12.15 -25.05 -10.67
C ASN A 205 10.97 -24.33 -10.01
N ILE A 206 9.83 -24.29 -10.69
CA ILE A 206 8.60 -23.71 -10.14
C ILE A 206 7.79 -24.81 -9.47
N LEU A 207 7.38 -24.56 -8.23
CA LEU A 207 6.32 -25.34 -7.60
C LEU A 207 4.99 -24.98 -8.27
N GLU A 208 4.20 -25.99 -8.67
CA GLU A 208 2.85 -25.81 -9.20
C GLU A 208 1.88 -25.35 -8.10
N GLN A 209 2.00 -24.09 -7.69
CA GLN A 209 1.06 -23.44 -6.79
C GLN A 209 0.50 -22.19 -7.44
N ASN A 210 -0.83 -22.09 -7.44
CA ASN A 210 -1.53 -20.91 -7.88
C ASN A 210 -1.72 -19.96 -6.70
N PRO A 211 -1.05 -18.79 -6.66
CA PRO A 211 -1.14 -17.86 -5.53
C PRO A 211 -2.56 -17.31 -5.34
N PHE A 212 -3.44 -17.44 -6.33
CA PHE A 212 -4.84 -17.02 -6.23
C PHE A 212 -5.74 -18.02 -5.50
N ASP A 213 -5.26 -19.22 -5.16
CA ASP A 213 -6.09 -20.24 -4.53
C ASP A 213 -6.55 -19.86 -3.11
N VAL A 214 -5.72 -19.13 -2.34
CA VAL A 214 -6.12 -18.57 -1.04
C VAL A 214 -7.36 -17.69 -1.19
N TYR A 215 -7.36 -16.79 -2.17
CA TYR A 215 -8.50 -15.91 -2.44
C TYR A 215 -9.74 -16.67 -2.88
N LYS A 216 -9.60 -17.73 -3.69
CA LYS A 216 -10.72 -18.59 -4.09
C LYS A 216 -11.37 -19.29 -2.90
N GLN A 217 -10.59 -19.70 -1.90
CA GLN A 217 -11.12 -20.31 -0.69
C GLN A 217 -11.98 -19.31 0.08
N HIS A 218 -11.51 -18.08 0.26
CA HIS A 218 -12.25 -17.00 0.92
C HIS A 218 -13.53 -16.60 0.17
N LEU A 219 -13.51 -16.58 -1.17
CA LEU A 219 -14.68 -16.22 -1.99
C LEU A 219 -15.89 -17.15 -1.78
N LYS A 220 -15.67 -18.41 -1.37
CA LYS A 220 -16.77 -19.35 -1.09
C LYS A 220 -17.69 -18.85 0.03
N ASN A 221 -17.15 -18.12 1.00
CA ASN A 221 -17.90 -17.61 2.16
C ASN A 221 -18.86 -16.46 1.80
N VAL A 222 -18.67 -15.83 0.64
CA VAL A 222 -19.41 -14.64 0.21
C VAL A 222 -19.91 -14.79 -1.23
N ALA A 223 -20.10 -16.01 -1.72
CA ALA A 223 -20.42 -16.26 -3.13
C ALA A 223 -21.71 -15.54 -3.59
N ASP A 224 -22.71 -15.46 -2.71
CA ASP A 224 -24.03 -14.87 -2.97
C ASP A 224 -24.08 -13.34 -2.82
N GLU A 225 -22.97 -12.72 -2.40
CA GLU A 225 -22.88 -11.28 -2.21
C GLU A 225 -22.70 -10.50 -3.51
N LYS A 226 -23.10 -9.22 -3.51
CA LYS A 226 -22.80 -8.30 -4.61
C LYS A 226 -21.29 -8.28 -4.87
N LEU A 227 -20.88 -8.19 -6.15
CA LEU A 227 -19.46 -8.19 -6.55
C LEU A 227 -18.59 -7.25 -5.69
N LEU A 228 -19.04 -6.02 -5.45
CA LEU A 228 -18.26 -5.07 -4.66
C LEU A 228 -18.08 -5.53 -3.20
N ASN A 229 -19.10 -6.15 -2.57
CA ASN A 229 -18.95 -6.74 -1.23
C ASN A 229 -17.94 -7.89 -1.24
N ARG A 230 -17.94 -8.73 -2.28
CA ARG A 230 -16.95 -9.82 -2.43
C ARG A 230 -15.51 -9.29 -2.54
N LEU A 231 -15.30 -8.21 -3.31
CA LEU A 231 -13.98 -7.57 -3.41
C LEU A 231 -13.55 -6.92 -2.08
N LEU A 232 -14.46 -6.22 -1.39
CA LEU A 232 -14.18 -5.64 -0.07
C LEU A 232 -13.88 -6.71 0.97
N TYR A 233 -14.57 -7.85 0.91
CA TYR A 233 -14.30 -9.00 1.78
C TYR A 233 -12.88 -9.54 1.58
N LEU A 234 -12.41 -9.67 0.33
CA LEU A 234 -11.04 -10.07 0.03
C LEU A 234 -10.01 -9.04 0.51
N ASP A 235 -10.31 -7.75 0.35
CA ASP A 235 -9.43 -6.70 0.86
C ASP A 235 -9.36 -6.73 2.39
N LEU A 236 -10.48 -6.99 3.08
CA LEU A 236 -10.57 -7.03 4.55
C LEU A 236 -9.97 -8.31 5.17
N ASN A 237 -10.14 -9.48 4.55
CA ASN A 237 -9.80 -10.78 5.15
C ASN A 237 -8.50 -11.39 4.62
N VAL A 238 -7.92 -10.85 3.55
CA VAL A 238 -6.66 -11.34 2.98
C VAL A 238 -5.66 -10.19 2.90
N PHE A 239 -5.97 -9.16 2.11
CA PHE A 239 -5.00 -8.08 1.86
C PHE A 239 -4.64 -7.26 3.10
N LEU A 240 -5.62 -6.92 3.95
CA LEU A 240 -5.39 -6.11 5.14
C LEU A 240 -4.53 -6.85 6.19
N PRO A 241 -4.86 -8.09 6.63
CA PRO A 241 -4.02 -8.87 7.53
C PRO A 241 -2.60 -9.10 6.99
N ASP A 242 -2.48 -9.59 5.75
CA ASP A 242 -1.21 -10.10 5.19
C ASP A 242 -0.35 -9.03 4.51
N CYS A 243 -0.78 -7.76 4.47
CA CYS A 243 0.02 -6.68 3.90
C CYS A 243 0.01 -5.43 4.79
N VAL A 244 -1.17 -4.88 5.07
CA VAL A 244 -1.25 -3.56 5.72
C VAL A 244 -1.01 -3.64 7.23
N LEU A 245 -1.71 -4.56 7.91
CA LEU A 245 -1.61 -4.71 9.36
C LEU A 245 -0.28 -5.33 9.75
N GLN A 246 0.12 -6.42 9.10
CA GLN A 246 1.39 -7.09 9.39
C GLN A 246 2.57 -6.11 9.32
N VAL A 247 2.68 -5.32 8.25
CA VAL A 247 3.77 -4.36 8.09
C VAL A 247 3.70 -3.25 9.14
N THR A 248 2.50 -2.73 9.41
CA THR A 248 2.34 -1.63 10.38
C THR A 248 2.68 -2.10 11.80
N ASP A 249 2.12 -3.24 12.20
CA ASP A 249 2.33 -3.83 13.52
C ASP A 249 3.81 -4.12 13.75
N MET A 250 4.46 -4.82 12.81
CA MET A 250 5.89 -5.13 12.87
C MET A 250 6.75 -3.87 12.97
N ALA A 251 6.51 -2.88 12.11
CA ALA A 251 7.27 -1.63 12.14
C ALA A 251 7.14 -0.90 13.48
N THR A 252 5.98 -0.96 14.13
CA THR A 252 5.74 -0.32 15.42
C THR A 252 6.29 -1.13 16.60
N ILE A 253 6.11 -2.45 16.61
CA ILE A 253 6.60 -3.35 17.67
C ILE A 253 8.13 -3.38 17.70
N MET A 254 8.80 -3.33 16.54
CA MET A 254 10.27 -3.21 16.48
C MET A 254 10.80 -1.96 17.22
N ASN A 255 9.96 -0.95 17.43
CA ASN A 255 10.29 0.26 18.19
C ASN A 255 9.57 0.31 19.54
N SER A 256 9.02 -0.81 20.04
CA SER A 256 8.23 -0.87 21.29
C SER A 256 7.07 0.13 21.33
N GLN A 257 6.37 0.30 20.20
CA GLN A 257 5.23 1.19 20.05
C GLN A 257 3.97 0.37 19.75
N GLU A 258 2.88 0.63 20.46
CA GLU A 258 1.58 0.00 20.21
C GLU A 258 0.86 0.74 19.07
N CYS A 259 0.43 0.04 18.02
CA CYS A 259 -0.44 0.61 16.98
C CYS A 259 -1.91 0.23 17.21
N ARG A 260 -2.79 1.25 17.20
CA ARG A 260 -4.24 1.13 17.35
C ARG A 260 -4.94 1.52 16.05
N VAL A 261 -6.01 0.79 15.69
CA VAL A 261 -6.68 0.91 14.39
C VAL A 261 -8.18 1.18 14.55
N PRO A 262 -8.59 2.43 14.88
CA PRO A 262 -9.98 2.75 15.20
C PRO A 262 -11.01 2.37 14.12
N PHE A 263 -10.62 2.30 12.84
CA PHE A 263 -11.52 1.86 11.78
C PHE A 263 -11.90 0.38 11.91
N LEU A 264 -11.06 -0.46 12.51
CA LEU A 264 -11.30 -1.90 12.70
C LEU A 264 -11.96 -2.22 14.05
N ASP A 265 -12.44 -1.22 14.76
CA ASP A 265 -13.32 -1.42 15.91
C ASP A 265 -14.59 -2.18 15.49
N LEU A 266 -15.05 -3.12 16.33
CA LEU A 266 -16.21 -3.97 16.01
C LEU A 266 -17.48 -3.17 15.68
N GLU A 267 -17.72 -2.02 16.33
CA GLU A 267 -18.87 -1.17 15.99
C GLU A 267 -18.70 -0.50 14.62
N MET A 268 -17.46 -0.19 14.22
CA MET A 268 -17.17 0.36 12.89
C MET A 268 -17.34 -0.69 11.80
N ILE A 269 -16.91 -1.93 12.05
CA ILE A 269 -17.12 -3.07 11.14
C ILE A 269 -18.62 -3.34 11.00
N ASN A 270 -19.34 -3.51 12.11
CA ASN A 270 -20.79 -3.76 12.11
C ASN A 270 -21.58 -2.62 11.44
N LEU A 271 -21.15 -1.36 11.60
CA LEU A 271 -21.74 -0.24 10.89
C LEU A 271 -21.48 -0.32 9.39
N SER A 272 -20.25 -0.64 8.99
CA SER A 272 -19.87 -0.78 7.58
C SER A 272 -20.70 -1.85 6.87
N GLU A 273 -20.96 -2.98 7.51
CA GLU A 273 -21.76 -4.07 6.94
C GLU A 273 -23.21 -3.65 6.66
N LYS A 274 -23.79 -2.80 7.51
CA LYS A 274 -25.16 -2.28 7.35
C LYS A 274 -25.30 -1.22 6.25
N ILE A 275 -24.19 -0.62 5.82
CA ILE A 275 -24.22 0.43 4.79
C ILE A 275 -24.39 -0.21 3.40
N PRO A 276 -25.39 0.21 2.60
CA PRO A 276 -25.53 -0.23 1.22
C PRO A 276 -24.24 -0.03 0.43
N VAL A 277 -23.77 -1.10 -0.23
CA VAL A 277 -22.46 -1.11 -0.89
C VAL A 277 -22.29 0.00 -1.94
N ASP A 278 -23.38 0.40 -2.60
CA ASP A 278 -23.39 1.47 -3.61
C ASP A 278 -23.12 2.87 -3.01
N LEU A 279 -23.28 3.04 -1.69
CA LEU A 279 -22.89 4.24 -0.95
C LEU A 279 -21.41 4.22 -0.51
N LYS A 280 -20.77 3.04 -0.47
CA LYS A 280 -19.32 2.94 -0.26
C LYS A 280 -18.58 3.41 -1.51
N LEU A 281 -19.01 2.94 -2.68
CA LEU A 281 -18.50 3.34 -4.00
C LEU A 281 -19.62 3.85 -4.92
N ARG A 282 -19.78 5.18 -5.01
CA ARG A 282 -20.80 5.81 -5.86
C ARG A 282 -20.20 6.28 -7.17
N GLY A 283 -20.62 5.69 -8.30
CA GLY A 283 -19.94 5.90 -9.58
C GLY A 283 -18.46 5.49 -9.48
N LEU A 284 -17.55 6.40 -9.79
CA LEU A 284 -16.10 6.24 -9.59
C LEU A 284 -15.56 6.92 -8.31
N THR A 285 -16.44 7.47 -7.48
CA THR A 285 -16.06 8.14 -6.22
C THR A 285 -15.92 7.12 -5.09
N THR A 286 -14.68 6.85 -4.69
CA THR A 286 -14.32 6.00 -3.55
C THR A 286 -14.66 6.68 -2.22
N LYS A 287 -14.92 5.86 -1.18
CA LYS A 287 -15.24 6.34 0.17
C LYS A 287 -16.38 7.35 0.21
N TYR A 288 -17.38 7.19 -0.67
CA TYR A 288 -18.38 8.23 -0.89
C TYR A 288 -19.13 8.60 0.40
N ILE A 289 -19.64 7.59 1.11
CA ILE A 289 -20.35 7.80 2.38
C ILE A 289 -19.45 8.39 3.46
N LEU A 290 -18.18 7.95 3.54
CA LEU A 290 -17.23 8.45 4.52
C LEU A 290 -16.86 9.91 4.26
N ARG A 291 -16.65 10.29 2.98
CA ARG A 291 -16.45 11.69 2.57
C ARG A 291 -17.66 12.56 2.91
N LYS A 292 -18.88 12.05 2.71
CA LYS A 292 -20.11 12.74 3.08
C LYS A 292 -20.23 12.95 4.59
N ALA A 293 -19.97 11.90 5.38
CA ALA A 293 -20.04 11.96 6.84
C ALA A 293 -18.96 12.87 7.45
N LEU A 294 -17.79 12.97 6.80
CA LEU A 294 -16.66 13.75 7.29
C LEU A 294 -16.56 15.17 6.72
N LYS A 295 -17.49 15.58 5.85
CA LYS A 295 -17.38 16.84 5.08
C LYS A 295 -17.05 18.06 5.95
N GLU A 296 -17.67 18.20 7.11
CA GLU A 296 -17.48 19.34 8.03
C GLU A 296 -16.16 19.26 8.82
N PHE A 297 -15.61 18.06 8.96
CA PHE A 297 -14.37 17.81 9.69
C PHE A 297 -13.14 18.01 8.81
N LEU A 298 -13.21 17.72 7.51
CA LEU A 298 -12.04 17.84 6.64
C LEU A 298 -11.78 19.30 6.24
N PRO A 299 -10.52 19.75 6.11
CA PRO A 299 -10.20 20.92 5.30
C PRO A 299 -10.68 20.70 3.85
N ASP A 300 -11.17 21.76 3.19
CA ASP A 300 -11.70 21.67 1.82
C ASP A 300 -10.66 21.18 0.81
N GLU A 301 -9.40 21.55 1.05
CA GLU A 301 -8.24 21.12 0.28
C GLU A 301 -8.09 19.60 0.34
N ILE A 302 -8.16 19.03 1.54
CA ILE A 302 -8.01 17.59 1.79
C ILE A 302 -9.22 16.80 1.27
N ALA A 303 -10.43 17.34 1.43
CA ALA A 303 -11.66 16.68 0.99
C ALA A 303 -11.68 16.40 -0.53
N LYS A 304 -11.01 17.24 -1.31
CA LYS A 304 -10.91 17.14 -2.78
C LYS A 304 -9.77 16.24 -3.25
N LEU A 305 -8.82 15.89 -2.39
CA LEU A 305 -7.68 15.08 -2.79
C LEU A 305 -8.11 13.66 -3.17
N PRO A 306 -7.51 13.09 -4.25
CA PRO A 306 -7.63 11.68 -4.51
C PRO A 306 -6.99 10.88 -3.37
N LYS A 307 -7.42 9.63 -3.19
CA LYS A 307 -6.78 8.74 -2.21
C LYS A 307 -5.32 8.54 -2.60
N LYS A 308 -4.44 8.88 -1.65
CA LYS A 308 -3.02 8.58 -1.65
C LYS A 308 -2.79 7.41 -0.67
N GLY A 309 -2.21 6.30 -1.15
CA GLY A 309 -1.83 5.14 -0.31
C GLY A 309 -0.65 5.45 0.63
N LEU A 310 0.16 4.48 1.04
CA LEU A 310 1.53 4.80 1.45
C LEU A 310 2.43 4.37 0.28
N ALA A 311 3.34 5.24 -0.15
CA ALA A 311 4.26 4.92 -1.24
C ALA A 311 5.56 5.69 -1.09
N MET A 312 6.67 5.02 -1.32
CA MET A 312 8.00 5.59 -1.31
C MET A 312 8.46 5.93 -2.73
N PRO A 313 9.35 6.92 -2.92
CA PRO A 313 10.00 7.21 -4.20
C PRO A 313 11.08 6.15 -4.54
N THR A 314 10.84 4.88 -4.20
CA THR A 314 11.79 3.77 -4.34
C THR A 314 12.23 3.60 -5.78
N SER A 315 11.35 3.87 -6.75
CA SER A 315 11.72 3.83 -8.17
C SER A 315 12.86 4.78 -8.51
N PHE A 316 12.77 6.03 -8.04
CA PHE A 316 13.83 7.00 -8.24
C PHE A 316 15.10 6.62 -7.46
N TRP A 317 14.95 6.17 -6.21
CA TRP A 317 16.10 5.79 -5.40
C TRP A 317 16.84 4.55 -5.95
N LEU A 318 16.13 3.54 -6.47
CA LEU A 318 16.75 2.37 -7.11
C LEU A 318 17.53 2.73 -8.39
N GLN A 319 17.11 3.77 -9.11
CA GLN A 319 17.83 4.27 -10.28
C GLN A 319 19.10 5.04 -9.90
N ASN A 320 19.15 5.59 -8.69
CA ASN A 320 20.18 6.54 -8.26
C ASN A 320 20.84 6.07 -6.96
N GLU A 321 20.40 6.59 -5.81
CA GLU A 321 21.09 6.47 -4.53
C GLU A 321 21.22 5.02 -4.03
N LEU A 322 20.22 4.18 -4.28
CA LEU A 322 20.18 2.76 -3.88
C LEU A 322 20.69 1.80 -4.95
N LYS A 323 21.21 2.31 -6.08
CA LYS A 323 21.70 1.46 -7.17
C LYS A 323 22.83 0.54 -6.69
N LYS A 324 23.83 1.10 -6.01
CA LYS A 324 24.98 0.35 -5.49
C LYS A 324 24.55 -0.72 -4.48
N PHE A 325 23.71 -0.34 -3.52
CA PHE A 325 23.14 -1.26 -2.53
C PHE A 325 22.41 -2.45 -3.20
N THR A 326 21.63 -2.16 -4.25
CA THR A 326 20.90 -3.19 -5.01
C THR A 326 21.86 -4.10 -5.79
N ASP A 327 22.88 -3.51 -6.45
CA ASP A 327 23.90 -4.23 -7.22
C ASP A 327 24.68 -5.22 -6.32
N GLU A 328 25.04 -4.80 -5.11
CA GLU A 328 25.78 -5.62 -4.14
C GLU A 328 24.96 -6.83 -3.66
N ILE A 329 23.69 -6.63 -3.30
CA ILE A 329 22.82 -7.72 -2.84
C ILE A 329 22.57 -8.74 -3.94
N ILE A 330 22.31 -8.29 -5.18
CA ILE A 330 22.10 -9.21 -6.31
C ILE A 330 23.38 -10.00 -6.62
N SER A 331 24.54 -9.34 -6.56
CA SER A 331 25.83 -10.00 -6.79
C SER A 331 26.14 -11.05 -5.72
N GLU A 332 25.87 -10.74 -4.45
CA GLU A 332 25.99 -11.72 -3.36
C GLU A 332 25.02 -12.89 -3.58
N ALA A 333 23.75 -12.61 -3.90
CA ALA A 333 22.75 -13.65 -4.15
C ALA A 333 23.11 -14.54 -5.35
N GLU A 334 23.72 -13.99 -6.40
CA GLU A 334 24.18 -14.74 -7.57
C GLU A 334 25.27 -15.75 -7.21
N SER A 335 26.12 -15.45 -6.23
CA SER A 335 27.14 -16.41 -5.78
C SER A 335 26.53 -17.62 -5.05
N ARG A 336 25.37 -17.44 -4.40
CA ARG A 336 24.73 -18.45 -3.53
C ARG A 336 23.61 -19.24 -4.22
N ASN A 337 22.89 -18.64 -5.18
CA ASN A 337 21.61 -19.18 -5.66
C ASN A 337 21.59 -19.56 -7.15
N ARG A 338 22.74 -19.84 -7.78
CA ARG A 338 22.81 -20.12 -9.24
C ARG A 338 21.95 -21.29 -9.71
N GLY A 339 21.64 -22.25 -8.83
CA GLY A 339 20.80 -23.40 -9.15
C GLY A 339 19.30 -23.13 -9.07
N MET A 340 18.88 -22.00 -8.49
CA MET A 340 17.45 -21.69 -8.27
C MET A 340 16.95 -20.55 -9.17
N PHE A 341 17.78 -19.53 -9.39
CA PHE A 341 17.38 -18.33 -10.14
C PHE A 341 18.16 -18.13 -11.44
N ASN A 342 17.45 -17.61 -12.45
CA ASN A 342 18.03 -17.08 -13.66
C ASN A 342 18.52 -15.64 -13.47
N PHE A 343 19.77 -15.48 -13.03
CA PHE A 343 20.37 -14.16 -12.80
C PHE A 343 20.54 -13.31 -14.07
N ASN A 344 20.59 -13.92 -15.26
CA ASN A 344 20.59 -13.16 -16.51
C ASN A 344 19.28 -12.38 -16.68
N TYR A 345 18.15 -13.02 -16.36
CA TYR A 345 16.84 -12.36 -16.39
C TYR A 345 16.69 -11.30 -15.29
N ILE A 346 17.19 -11.57 -14.07
CA ILE A 346 17.19 -10.59 -12.96
C ILE A 346 18.00 -9.33 -13.34
N LYS A 347 19.21 -9.51 -13.89
CA LYS A 347 20.04 -8.40 -14.37
C LYS A 347 19.38 -7.64 -15.53
N GLN A 348 18.62 -8.32 -16.39
CA GLN A 348 17.81 -7.65 -17.41
C GLN A 348 16.73 -6.77 -16.77
N ILE A 349 15.98 -7.27 -15.78
CA ILE A 349 14.96 -6.49 -15.04
C ILE A 349 15.58 -5.24 -14.43
N GLN A 350 16.74 -5.38 -13.80
CA GLN A 350 17.47 -4.28 -13.19
C GLN A 350 17.90 -3.24 -14.23
N ARG A 351 18.53 -3.68 -15.34
CA ARG A 351 18.95 -2.80 -16.43
C ARG A 351 17.78 -2.05 -17.05
N GLU A 352 16.67 -2.75 -17.33
CA GLU A 352 15.44 -2.12 -17.86
C GLU A 352 14.90 -1.03 -16.93
N HIS A 353 15.08 -1.18 -15.61
CA HIS A 353 14.70 -0.17 -14.63
C HIS A 353 15.63 1.03 -14.62
N THR A 354 16.94 0.79 -14.52
CA THR A 354 17.96 1.85 -14.49
C THR A 354 17.97 2.67 -15.77
N GLU A 355 17.72 2.05 -16.92
CA GLU A 355 17.67 2.73 -18.23
C GLU A 355 16.32 3.43 -18.52
N GLY A 356 15.36 3.42 -17.60
CA GLY A 356 14.07 4.08 -17.81
C GLY A 356 13.11 3.35 -18.75
N LYS A 357 13.46 2.13 -19.21
CA LYS A 357 12.66 1.36 -20.17
C LYS A 357 11.37 0.85 -19.54
N ARG A 358 11.44 0.35 -18.30
CA ARG A 358 10.28 -0.15 -17.54
C ARG A 358 10.39 0.18 -16.06
N ASP A 359 9.25 0.40 -15.41
CA ASP A 359 9.21 0.43 -13.95
C ASP A 359 9.13 -1.00 -13.41
N ASN A 360 10.27 -1.51 -12.96
CA ASN A 360 10.41 -2.81 -12.31
C ASN A 360 10.59 -2.68 -10.80
N THR A 361 10.26 -1.54 -10.18
CA THR A 361 10.49 -1.31 -8.75
C THR A 361 9.94 -2.43 -7.88
N ARG A 362 8.67 -2.82 -8.04
CA ARG A 362 8.05 -3.89 -7.22
C ARG A 362 8.75 -5.24 -7.37
N LYS A 363 9.29 -5.54 -8.56
CA LYS A 363 10.04 -6.77 -8.83
C LYS A 363 11.39 -6.75 -8.16
N ILE A 364 12.10 -5.63 -8.28
CA ILE A 364 13.42 -5.44 -7.66
C ILE A 364 13.28 -5.47 -6.14
N THR A 365 12.34 -4.73 -5.54
CA THR A 365 12.16 -4.74 -4.08
C THR A 365 11.78 -6.13 -3.55
N CYS A 366 10.93 -6.86 -4.27
CA CYS A 366 10.59 -8.25 -3.93
C CYS A 366 11.81 -9.18 -3.94
N LEU A 367 12.64 -9.11 -5.00
CA LEU A 367 13.86 -9.94 -5.09
C LEU A 367 14.89 -9.59 -4.03
N ILE A 368 15.13 -8.30 -3.81
CA ILE A 368 16.06 -7.83 -2.77
C ILE A 368 15.59 -8.27 -1.39
N SER A 369 14.30 -8.13 -1.09
CA SER A 369 13.76 -8.59 0.18
C SER A 369 13.94 -10.10 0.37
N PHE A 370 13.69 -10.88 -0.68
CA PHE A 370 13.91 -12.32 -0.65
C PHE A 370 15.38 -12.70 -0.45
N PHE A 371 16.31 -12.07 -1.17
CA PHE A 371 17.74 -12.36 -1.04
C PHE A 371 18.31 -11.96 0.33
N LEU A 372 17.85 -10.84 0.89
CA LEU A 372 18.20 -10.46 2.26
C LEU A 372 17.64 -11.45 3.28
N TRP A 373 16.40 -11.91 3.10
CA TRP A 373 15.82 -12.93 3.97
C TRP A 373 16.64 -14.23 3.91
N GLN A 374 16.94 -14.73 2.71
CA GLN A 374 17.78 -15.92 2.55
C GLN A 374 19.11 -15.76 3.28
N LYS A 375 19.79 -14.61 3.14
CA LYS A 375 21.07 -14.36 3.81
C LYS A 375 21.04 -14.53 5.35
N PHE A 376 19.90 -14.29 6.00
CA PHE A 376 19.76 -14.44 7.45
C PHE A 376 19.23 -15.81 7.90
N TYR A 377 18.52 -16.53 7.03
CA TYR A 377 17.79 -17.75 7.40
C TYR A 377 18.21 -19.02 6.64
N GLN A 378 19.08 -18.90 5.63
CA GLN A 378 19.63 -19.99 4.80
C GLN A 378 21.13 -19.78 4.58
#